data_AF-A0A920UM96-F1
#
_entry.id   AF-A0A920UM96-F1
#
_cell.length_a   1.000
_cell.length_b   1.000
_cell.length_c   1.000
_cell.angle_alpha   90.00
_cell.angle_beta   90.00
_cell.angle_gamma   90.00
#
_symmetry.space_group_name_H-M   'P 1'
#
loop_
_entity.id
_entity.type
_entity.pdbx_description
1 polymer ?
#
loop_
_entity_poly.entity_id
_entity_poly.type
_entity_poly.pdbx_seq_one_letter_code
_entity_poly.pdbx_strand_id
1 'polypeptide(L)'
;MANTINRPEVKFDWFIPIDGDGEHAGTRLAERPPSFDYLSQVAKTAEELGFYSLLIPTRFANGLFSEDQPLAETWTTATALAAVTKKIRFLVAVRRLYFLGFICSNGCCLPSNI
;
A
#
# COMPACT_ATOMS: atom_id res chain seq x y z
N MET A 1 17.59 7.95 39.55
CA MET A 1 16.80 6.83 39.00
C MET A 1 16.02 7.38 37.81
N ALA A 2 16.44 7.07 36.58
CA ALA A 2 15.80 7.61 35.38
C ALA A 2 14.46 6.89 35.15
N ASN A 3 13.39 7.66 35.08
CA ASN A 3 12.04 7.19 34.79
C ASN A 3 11.99 6.73 33.32
N THR A 4 12.19 5.43 33.08
CA THR A 4 12.04 4.84 31.73
C THR A 4 10.56 4.74 31.42
N ILE A 5 10.02 5.76 30.75
CA ILE A 5 8.69 5.73 30.16
C ILE A 5 8.61 4.47 29.27
N ASN A 6 7.71 3.54 29.59
CA ASN A 6 7.46 2.33 28.82
C ASN A 6 6.93 2.73 27.43
N ARG A 7 7.83 2.81 26.45
CA ARG A 7 7.47 3.17 25.08
C ARG A 7 6.93 1.92 24.37
N PRO A 8 5.81 2.03 23.64
CA PRO A 8 5.30 0.92 22.87
C PRO A 8 6.34 0.47 21.83
N GLU A 9 6.30 -0.83 21.50
CA GLU A 9 7.18 -1.43 20.50
C GLU A 9 7.02 -0.75 19.13
N VAL A 10 8.16 -0.46 18.48
CA VAL A 10 8.19 0.15 17.15
C VAL A 10 7.73 -0.87 16.10
N LYS A 11 6.75 -0.48 15.29
CA LYS A 11 6.22 -1.28 14.19
C LYS A 11 6.65 -0.67 12.87
N PHE A 12 7.13 -1.51 11.97
CA PHE A 12 7.57 -1.10 10.64
C PHE A 12 6.51 -1.49 9.61
N ASP A 13 6.14 -0.51 8.79
CA ASP A 13 5.23 -0.70 7.68
C ASP A 13 5.98 -0.48 6.37
N TRP A 14 5.59 -1.19 5.31
CA TRP A 14 6.20 -1.06 3.99
C TRP A 14 5.22 -0.46 2.98
N PHE A 15 5.75 0.23 1.98
CA PHE A 15 4.97 0.85 0.92
C PHE A 15 4.99 -0.01 -0.35
N ILE A 16 3.82 -0.30 -0.91
CA ILE A 16 3.71 -1.07 -2.15
C ILE A 16 3.83 -0.13 -3.36
N PRO A 17 4.83 -0.33 -4.24
CA PRO A 17 5.12 0.59 -5.36
C PRO A 17 4.17 0.37 -6.55
N ILE A 18 2.89 0.70 -6.39
CA ILE A 18 1.86 0.53 -7.45
C ILE A 18 2.08 1.45 -8.66
N ASP A 19 2.93 2.46 -8.53
CA ASP A 19 3.33 3.38 -9.60
C ASP A 19 4.55 2.89 -10.39
N GLY A 20 5.15 1.79 -9.95
CA GLY A 20 6.47 1.33 -10.39
C GLY A 20 7.56 1.73 -9.41
N ASP A 21 8.74 1.18 -9.63
CA ASP A 21 9.93 1.38 -8.82
C ASP A 21 11.16 1.57 -9.72
N GLY A 22 12.27 2.03 -9.15
CA GLY A 22 13.52 2.24 -9.87
C GLY A 22 14.68 2.60 -8.94
N GLU A 23 15.90 2.43 -9.43
CA GLU A 23 17.10 2.82 -8.70
C GLU A 23 17.31 4.35 -8.73
N HIS A 24 16.83 5.02 -9.79
CA HIS A 24 17.02 6.45 -9.99
C HIS A 24 15.74 7.25 -9.72
N ALA A 25 15.88 8.31 -8.93
CA ALA A 25 14.81 9.29 -8.72
C ALA A 25 14.75 10.31 -9.88
N GLY A 26 13.54 10.78 -10.21
CA GLY A 26 13.33 11.82 -11.23
C GLY A 26 13.37 11.31 -12.67
N THR A 27 13.33 10.00 -12.89
CA THR A 27 13.15 9.42 -14.22
C THR A 27 11.72 9.60 -14.70
N ARG A 28 11.54 9.71 -16.02
CA ARG A 28 10.20 9.75 -16.63
C ARG A 28 9.51 8.40 -16.69
N LEU A 29 10.29 7.32 -16.75
CA LEU A 29 9.85 5.94 -16.91
C LEU A 29 10.24 5.14 -15.66
N ALA A 30 9.36 4.24 -15.23
CA ALA A 30 9.68 3.29 -14.17
C ALA A 30 10.65 2.23 -14.72
N GLU A 31 11.77 2.00 -14.02
CA GLU A 31 12.70 0.93 -14.39
C GLU A 31 12.09 -0.45 -14.11
N ARG A 32 11.30 -0.54 -13.04
CA ARG A 32 10.51 -1.71 -12.68
C ARG A 32 9.03 -1.32 -12.75
N PRO A 33 8.32 -1.76 -13.81
CA PRO A 33 6.90 -1.47 -13.92
C PRO A 33 6.11 -2.19 -12.81
N PRO A 34 4.95 -1.65 -12.39
CA PRO A 34 4.12 -2.23 -11.34
C PRO A 34 3.33 -3.46 -11.84
N SER A 35 4.05 -4.52 -12.22
CA SER A 35 3.43 -5.79 -12.60
C SER A 35 2.97 -6.57 -11.36
N PHE A 36 1.94 -7.41 -11.51
CA PHE A 36 1.44 -8.21 -10.39
C PHE A 36 2.54 -9.11 -9.81
N ASP A 37 3.36 -9.76 -10.66
CA ASP A 37 4.42 -10.65 -10.20
C ASP A 37 5.43 -9.92 -9.30
N TYR A 38 5.83 -8.71 -9.72
CA TYR A 38 6.74 -7.85 -8.95
C TYR A 38 6.12 -7.42 -7.61
N LEU A 39 4.87 -6.93 -7.63
CA LEU A 39 4.18 -6.52 -6.40
C LEU A 39 3.95 -7.72 -5.45
N SER A 40 3.66 -8.91 -5.99
CA SER A 40 3.53 -10.14 -5.21
C SER A 40 4.85 -10.51 -4.53
N GLN A 41 5.97 -10.34 -5.24
CA GLN A 41 7.29 -10.60 -4.69
C GLN A 41 7.59 -9.63 -3.54
N VAL A 42 7.37 -8.33 -3.74
CA VAL A 42 7.57 -7.31 -2.69
C VAL A 42 6.71 -7.61 -1.46
N ALA A 43 5.43 -7.94 -1.65
CA ALA A 43 4.52 -8.23 -0.55
C ALA A 43 4.93 -9.48 0.25
N LYS A 44 5.34 -10.56 -0.44
CA LYS A 44 5.81 -11.80 0.21
C LYS A 44 7.13 -11.57 0.95
N THR A 45 8.08 -10.87 0.33
CA THR A 45 9.35 -10.55 0.98
C THR A 45 9.13 -9.68 2.22
N ALA A 46 8.23 -8.69 2.17
CA ALA A 46 7.89 -7.89 3.34
C ALA A 46 7.22 -8.72 4.45
N GLU A 47 6.37 -9.68 4.10
CA GLU A 47 5.78 -10.62 5.07
C GLU A 47 6.86 -11.51 5.71
N GLU A 48 7.80 -12.03 4.93
CA GLU A 48 8.92 -12.86 5.40
C GLU A 48 9.89 -12.10 6.32
N LEU A 49 10.13 -10.81 6.04
CA LEU A 49 10.97 -9.93 6.84
C LEU A 49 10.28 -9.43 8.13
N GLY A 50 9.00 -9.74 8.33
CA GLY A 50 8.28 -9.42 9.57
C GLY A 50 7.73 -7.99 9.64
N PHE A 51 7.44 -7.36 8.50
CA PHE A 51 6.74 -6.07 8.48
C PHE A 51 5.33 -6.19 9.08
N TYR A 52 4.92 -5.16 9.81
CA TYR A 52 3.64 -5.13 10.53
C TYR A 52 2.45 -4.94 9.58
N SER A 53 2.58 -4.05 8.59
CA SER A 53 1.58 -3.84 7.55
C SER A 53 2.15 -3.31 6.24
N LEU A 54 1.35 -3.39 5.18
CA LEU A 54 1.63 -2.89 3.84
C LEU A 54 0.68 -1.74 3.52
N LEU A 55 1.23 -0.57 3.24
CA LEU A 55 0.49 0.57 2.72
C LEU A 55 0.34 0.43 1.21
N ILE A 56 -0.90 0.36 0.74
CA ILE A 56 -1.25 0.47 -0.67
C ILE A 56 -1.82 1.88 -0.88
N PRO A 57 -1.11 2.75 -1.62
CA PRO A 57 -1.60 4.10 -1.87
C PRO A 57 -2.81 4.10 -2.80
N THR A 58 -3.67 5.11 -2.67
CA THR A 58 -4.76 5.36 -3.63
C THR A 58 -4.30 6.38 -4.65
N ARG A 59 -4.31 6.02 -5.93
CA ARG A 59 -4.00 6.94 -7.02
C ARG A 59 -4.85 6.67 -8.25
N PHE A 60 -5.09 7.72 -9.03
CA PHE A 60 -5.82 7.65 -10.31
C PHE A 60 -4.89 7.86 -11.52
N ALA A 61 -3.74 8.48 -11.28
CA ALA A 61 -2.69 8.72 -12.27
C ALA A 61 -1.33 8.50 -11.59
N ASN A 62 -0.31 8.15 -12.37
CA ASN A 62 1.03 7.96 -11.84
C ASN A 62 1.56 9.29 -11.27
N GLY A 63 2.03 9.25 -10.03
CA GLY A 63 2.53 10.45 -9.32
C GLY A 63 4.03 10.41 -9.04
N LEU A 64 4.71 9.30 -9.33
CA LEU A 64 6.16 9.16 -9.17
C LEU A 64 6.88 9.30 -10.52
N PHE A 65 6.24 8.86 -11.60
CA PHE A 65 6.74 8.93 -12.97
C PHE A 65 5.77 9.74 -13.84
N SER A 66 5.99 9.73 -15.15
CA SER A 66 5.10 10.45 -16.09
C SER A 66 3.67 9.91 -16.01
N GLU A 67 2.67 10.77 -16.20
CA GLU A 67 1.24 10.41 -16.08
C GLU A 67 0.81 9.28 -17.02
N ASP A 68 1.51 9.10 -18.14
CA ASP A 68 1.30 8.04 -19.14
C ASP A 68 1.79 6.65 -18.69
N GLN A 69 2.51 6.57 -17.56
CA GLN A 69 3.10 5.32 -17.08
C GLN A 69 2.06 4.40 -16.43
N PRO A 70 2.26 3.08 -16.53
CA PRO A 70 1.35 2.10 -15.94
C PRO A 70 1.23 2.32 -14.43
N LEU A 71 -0.01 2.20 -13.95
CA LEU A 71 -0.39 2.30 -12.54
C LEU A 71 -1.22 1.07 -12.20
N ALA A 72 -0.86 0.35 -11.14
CA ALA A 72 -1.67 -0.74 -10.64
C ALA A 72 -2.85 -0.17 -9.82
N GLU A 73 -4.07 -0.58 -10.14
CA GLU A 73 -5.27 -0.08 -9.45
C GLU A 73 -5.31 -0.60 -8.00
N THR A 74 -5.56 0.31 -7.06
CA THR A 74 -5.44 0.10 -5.61
C THR A 74 -6.24 -1.08 -5.08
N TRP A 75 -7.54 -1.17 -5.36
CA TRP A 75 -8.41 -2.19 -4.75
C TRP A 75 -8.23 -3.58 -5.36
N THR A 76 -8.06 -3.64 -6.67
CA THR A 76 -7.79 -4.87 -7.41
C THR A 76 -6.45 -5.45 -6.97
N THR A 77 -5.43 -4.59 -6.85
CA THR A 77 -4.10 -4.98 -6.36
C THR A 77 -4.17 -5.42 -4.91
N ALA A 78 -4.88 -4.70 -4.03
CA ALA A 78 -5.05 -5.08 -2.63
C ALA A 78 -5.70 -6.46 -2.49
N THR A 79 -6.76 -6.72 -3.24
CA THR A 79 -7.47 -8.01 -3.22
C THR A 79 -6.59 -9.14 -3.73
N ALA A 80 -5.85 -8.90 -4.82
CA ALA A 80 -4.95 -9.90 -5.39
C ALA A 80 -3.75 -10.19 -4.46
N LEU A 81 -3.18 -9.17 -3.82
CA LEU A 81 -2.09 -9.34 -2.84
C LEU A 81 -2.57 -10.03 -1.57
N ALA A 82 -3.79 -9.72 -1.10
CA ALA A 82 -4.41 -10.40 0.02
C ALA A 82 -4.63 -11.90 -0.24
N ALA A 83 -4.88 -12.29 -1.50
CA ALA A 83 -5.02 -13.70 -1.87
C ALA A 83 -3.70 -14.50 -1.86
N VAL A 84 -2.55 -13.82 -1.99
CA VAL A 84 -1.22 -14.47 -2.08
C VAL A 84 -0.35 -14.30 -0.82
N THR A 85 -0.83 -13.56 0.17
CA THR A 85 -0.19 -13.36 1.49
C THR A 85 -1.04 -13.99 2.59
N LYS A 86 -0.48 -14.22 3.79
CA LYS A 86 -1.16 -15.02 4.83
C LYS A 86 -1.40 -14.31 6.14
N LYS A 87 -0.51 -13.41 6.54
CA LYS A 87 -0.41 -12.86 7.90
C LYS A 87 -0.30 -11.34 7.91
N ILE A 88 0.24 -10.75 6.84
CA ILE A 88 0.47 -9.31 6.77
C ILE A 88 -0.84 -8.53 6.63
N ARG A 89 -0.91 -7.36 7.25
CA ARG A 89 -2.08 -6.47 7.17
C ARG A 89 -1.95 -5.50 6.02
N PHE A 90 -3.07 -5.17 5.38
CA PHE A 90 -3.13 -4.16 4.34
C PHE A 90 -3.75 -2.88 4.88
N LEU A 91 -3.02 -1.78 4.75
CA LEU A 91 -3.49 -0.43 5.00
C LEU A 91 -3.80 0.20 3.64
N VAL A 92 -5.08 0.22 3.27
CA VAL A 92 -5.56 0.77 2.00
C VAL A 92 -6.13 2.15 2.25
N ALA A 93 -5.56 3.16 1.59
CA ALA A 93 -6.13 4.50 1.65
C ALA A 93 -7.47 4.54 0.90
N VAL A 94 -8.38 5.40 1.34
CA VAL A 94 -9.69 5.60 0.69
C VAL A 94 -9.93 7.09 0.53
N ARG A 95 -10.07 7.55 -0.72
CA ARG A 95 -10.44 8.93 -1.02
C ARG A 95 -11.97 9.04 -1.14
N ARG A 96 -12.59 9.73 -0.17
CA ARG A 96 -14.06 9.87 -0.01
C ARG A 96 -14.79 10.37 -1.27
N LEU A 97 -14.13 11.08 -2.16
CA LEU A 97 -14.77 11.73 -3.31
C LEU A 97 -15.27 10.77 -4.41
N TYR A 98 -14.69 9.56 -4.52
CA TYR A 98 -14.98 8.64 -5.64
C TYR A 98 -15.61 7.32 -5.20
N PHE A 99 -15.72 7.12 -3.89
CA PHE A 99 -16.30 5.92 -3.29
C PHE A 99 -17.80 6.17 -3.09
N LEU A 100 -18.57 6.20 -4.18
CA LEU A 100 -20.00 6.47 -4.15
C LEU A 100 -20.69 5.44 -3.24
N GLY A 101 -21.08 5.86 -2.03
CA GLY A 101 -22.15 5.37 -1.13
C GLY A 101 -22.29 3.87 -0.75
N PHE A 102 -21.83 2.91 -1.56
CA PHE A 102 -22.33 1.54 -1.50
C PHE A 102 -21.37 0.55 -0.82
N ILE A 103 -20.05 0.68 -1.02
CA ILE A 103 -19.08 -0.28 -0.46
C ILE A 103 -18.77 0.03 1.01
N CYS A 104 -18.91 1.28 1.45
CA CYS A 104 -18.66 1.69 2.84
C CYS A 104 -19.70 1.14 3.84
N SER A 105 -20.84 0.63 3.33
CA SER A 105 -21.90 -0.01 4.14
C SER A 105 -21.48 -1.40 4.67
N ASN A 106 -20.59 -2.11 3.97
CA ASN A 106 -20.21 -3.49 4.31
C ASN A 106 -18.94 -3.60 5.19
N GLY A 107 -18.76 -2.66 6.13
CA GLY A 107 -17.98 -2.92 7.36
C GLY A 107 -16.48 -2.60 7.36
N CYS A 108 -15.91 -1.96 6.33
CA CYS A 108 -14.46 -1.65 6.31
C CYS A 108 -14.06 -0.22 6.72
N CYS A 109 -14.99 0.66 7.11
CA CYS A 109 -14.64 1.98 7.63
C CYS A 109 -15.10 2.09 9.09
N LEU A 110 -14.13 2.26 10.00
CA LEU A 110 -14.39 2.69 11.37
C LEU A 110 -15.20 4.00 11.32
N PRO A 111 -16.24 4.14 12.16
CA PRO A 111 -17.00 5.38 12.22
C PRO A 111 -16.08 6.49 12.73
N SER A 112 -15.73 7.44 11.86
CA SER A 112 -15.18 8.72 12.29
C SER A 112 -16.33 9.53 12.89
N ASN A 113 -16.54 9.41 14.21
CA ASN A 113 -17.29 10.39 14.98
C ASN A 113 -16.49 11.70 15.01
N ILE A 114 -16.80 12.60 14.08
CA ILE A 114 -16.68 14.06 14.21
C ILE A 114 -17.96 14.64 13.61
#